data_AF-A0A9P3CM60-F1
#
_entry.id   AF-A0A9P3CM60-F1
#
_cell.length_a   1.000
_cell.length_b   1.000
_cell.length_c   1.000
_cell.angle_alpha   90.00
_cell.angle_beta   90.00
_cell.angle_gamma   90.00
#
_symmetry.space_group_name_H-M   'P 1'
#
loop_
_entity.id
_entity.type
_entity.pdbx_description
1 polymer ?
#
loop_
_entity_poly.entity_id
_entity_poly.type
_entity_poly.pdbx_seq_one_letter_code
_entity_poly.pdbx_strand_id
1 'polypeptide(L)'
;MFNPLDKARDGHGGLIGAIARGLLRFLQFVLALTVAGLYGVDLDNGRKAGVAADGKWVYAEVVAGFAAVTVLVYAATYTMSFHPFLFAWEWILFILWTALFGLFGNIYIKADPTPEQHGQRRMKSAVWVDLVNMLLWLITASWLTLRFFRRNRKTLHTGRADI
;
A
#
# COMPACT_ATOMS: atom_id res chain seq x y z
N MET A 1 -42.95 -16.93 6.51
CA MET A 1 -42.47 -16.81 7.91
C MET A 1 -41.03 -16.30 7.83
N PHE A 2 -40.84 -14.98 8.01
CA PHE A 2 -39.52 -14.36 7.98
C PHE A 2 -38.83 -14.61 9.32
N ASN A 3 -37.75 -15.39 9.31
CA ASN A 3 -36.94 -15.63 10.50
C ASN A 3 -35.86 -14.53 10.59
N PRO A 4 -35.87 -13.65 11.61
CA PRO A 4 -34.87 -12.60 11.77
C PRO A 4 -33.44 -13.14 11.95
N LEU A 5 -33.30 -14.43 12.29
CA LEU A 5 -32.03 -15.11 12.50
C LEU A 5 -31.29 -15.44 11.21
N ASP A 6 -31.96 -15.44 10.06
CA ASP A 6 -31.32 -15.74 8.77
C ASP A 6 -30.44 -14.56 8.30
N LYS A 7 -30.88 -13.32 8.57
CA LYS A 7 -30.10 -12.10 8.28
C LYS A 7 -28.81 -11.99 9.11
N ALA A 8 -28.73 -12.69 10.23
CA ALA A 8 -27.51 -12.77 11.05
C ALA A 8 -26.48 -13.77 10.49
N ARG A 9 -26.92 -14.70 9.62
CA ARG A 9 -26.07 -15.74 8.99
C ARG A 9 -25.61 -15.39 7.59
N ASP A 10 -26.09 -14.30 7.00
CA ASP A 10 -25.64 -13.77 5.71
C ASP A 10 -24.32 -13.00 5.88
N GLY A 11 -23.28 -13.74 6.27
CA GLY A 11 -21.94 -13.26 6.57
C GLY A 11 -21.21 -12.74 5.33
N HIS A 12 -21.63 -11.57 4.83
CA HIS A 12 -20.76 -10.68 4.06
C HIS A 12 -19.68 -10.13 5.00
N GLY A 13 -18.62 -10.90 5.26
CA GLY A 13 -17.40 -10.52 6.01
C GLY A 13 -17.56 -9.28 6.89
N GLY A 14 -18.20 -9.47 8.05
CA GLY A 14 -18.85 -8.43 8.86
C GLY A 14 -17.95 -7.30 9.40
N LEU A 15 -18.47 -6.55 10.38
CA LEU A 15 -17.83 -5.36 10.99
C LEU A 15 -16.32 -5.51 11.24
N ILE A 16 -15.89 -6.68 11.72
CA ILE A 16 -14.47 -7.02 11.95
C ILE A 16 -13.64 -6.90 10.67
N GLY A 17 -14.14 -7.43 9.55
CA GLY A 17 -13.46 -7.33 8.26
C GLY A 17 -13.39 -5.90 7.75
N ALA A 18 -14.40 -5.07 8.03
CA ALA A 18 -14.37 -3.65 7.70
C ALA A 18 -13.33 -2.89 8.52
N ILE A 19 -13.27 -3.12 9.84
CA ILE A 19 -12.27 -2.53 10.74
C ILE A 19 -10.86 -2.93 10.33
N ALA A 20 -10.61 -4.22 10.07
CA ALA A 20 -9.30 -4.71 9.66
C ALA A 20 -8.82 -4.05 8.35
N ARG A 21 -9.71 -3.89 7.37
CA ARG A 21 -9.39 -3.17 6.12
C ARG A 21 -9.11 -1.70 6.36
N GLY A 22 -9.92 -1.04 7.20
CA GLY A 22 -9.70 0.35 7.57
C GLY A 22 -8.33 0.56 8.22
N LEU A 23 -7.98 -0.30 9.18
CA LEU A 23 -6.68 -0.27 9.85
C LEU A 23 -5.52 -0.50 8.88
N LEU A 24 -5.61 -1.50 7.99
CA LEU A 24 -4.58 -1.74 6.98
C LEU A 24 -4.36 -0.53 6.07
N ARG A 25 -5.44 0.08 5.57
CA ARG A 25 -5.36 1.29 4.75
C ARG A 25 -4.78 2.48 5.51
N PHE A 26 -5.19 2.66 6.77
CA PHE A 26 -4.65 3.71 7.63
C PHE A 26 -3.15 3.55 7.85
N LEU A 27 -2.68 2.33 8.12
CA LEU A 27 -1.24 2.05 8.27
C LEU A 27 -0.48 2.32 6.96
N GLN A 28 -1.00 1.88 5.81
CA GLN A 28 -0.39 2.17 4.50
C GLN A 28 -0.24 3.68 4.26
N PHE A 29 -1.26 4.46 4.65
CA PHE A 29 -1.25 5.92 4.52
C PHE A 29 -0.22 6.58 5.43
N VAL A 30 -0.21 6.24 6.73
CA VAL A 30 0.73 6.82 7.69
C VAL A 30 2.18 6.47 7.31
N LEU A 31 2.45 5.25 6.88
CA LEU A 31 3.79 4.85 6.44
C LEU A 31 4.18 5.55 5.13
N ALA A 32 3.26 5.76 4.19
CA ALA A 32 3.53 6.55 3.00
C ALA A 32 3.90 8.00 3.33
N LEU A 33 3.17 8.66 4.25
CA LEU A 33 3.52 9.99 4.72
C LEU A 33 4.85 10.02 5.48
N THR A 34 5.14 8.97 6.25
CA THR A 34 6.42 8.82 6.95
C THR A 34 7.58 8.77 5.96
N VAL A 35 7.44 8.00 4.87
CA VAL A 35 8.43 7.91 3.79
C VAL A 35 8.59 9.27 3.10
N ALA A 36 7.50 9.94 2.73
CA ALA A 36 7.57 11.30 2.16
C ALA A 36 8.29 12.30 3.10
N GLY A 37 8.07 12.21 4.41
CA GLY A 37 8.79 13.03 5.38
C GLY A 37 10.27 12.70 5.45
N LEU A 38 10.63 11.41 5.48
CA LEU A 38 12.02 10.95 5.61
C LEU A 38 12.87 11.30 4.39
N TYR A 39 12.32 11.10 3.19
CA TYR A 39 13.01 11.32 1.92
C TYR A 39 12.93 12.77 1.43
N GLY A 40 11.83 13.47 1.71
CA GLY A 40 11.64 14.88 1.36
C GLY A 40 12.67 15.81 2.02
N VAL A 41 13.18 15.45 3.21
CA VAL A 41 14.26 16.22 3.85
C VAL A 41 15.54 16.20 3.01
N ASP A 42 15.87 15.07 2.39
CA ASP A 42 17.08 14.97 1.56
C ASP A 42 16.94 15.70 0.22
N LEU A 43 15.73 15.75 -0.35
CA LEU A 43 15.42 16.63 -1.49
C LEU A 43 15.53 18.11 -1.14
N ASP A 44 14.97 18.50 0.02
CA ASP A 44 14.99 19.89 0.46
C ASP A 44 16.41 20.38 0.78
N ASN A 45 17.24 19.51 1.36
CA ASN A 45 18.65 19.79 1.59
C ASN A 45 19.42 19.97 0.28
N GLY A 46 19.19 19.09 -0.71
CA GLY A 46 19.79 19.22 -2.05
C GLY A 46 19.38 20.54 -2.72
N ARG A 47 18.09 20.88 -2.66
CA ARG A 47 17.55 22.15 -3.16
C ARG A 47 18.21 23.36 -2.51
N LYS A 48 18.36 23.36 -1.18
CA LYS A 48 19.05 24.43 -0.43
C LYS A 48 20.53 24.55 -0.77
N ALA A 49 21.18 23.44 -1.10
CA ALA A 49 22.57 23.40 -1.56
C ALA A 49 22.75 23.75 -3.04
N GLY A 50 21.68 24.07 -3.78
CA GLY A 50 21.73 24.36 -5.21
C GLY A 50 22.02 23.15 -6.09
N VAL A 51 21.86 21.93 -5.55
CA VAL A 51 22.08 20.67 -6.27
C VAL A 51 20.78 20.22 -6.92
N ALA A 52 20.86 19.69 -8.14
CA ALA A 52 19.70 19.12 -8.83
C ALA A 52 19.08 17.97 -8.01
N ALA A 53 17.76 17.81 -8.11
CA ALA A 53 17.04 16.76 -7.40
C ALA A 53 17.52 15.38 -7.87
N ASP A 54 18.09 14.60 -6.95
CA ASP A 54 18.54 13.24 -7.25
C ASP A 54 17.33 12.34 -7.50
N GLY A 55 17.36 11.61 -8.61
CA GLY A 55 16.26 10.77 -9.07
C GLY A 55 15.81 9.73 -8.07
N LYS A 56 16.70 9.24 -7.19
CA LYS A 56 16.32 8.26 -6.15
C LYS A 56 15.32 8.83 -5.14
N TRP A 57 15.49 10.10 -4.77
CA TRP A 57 14.62 10.75 -3.80
C TRP A 57 13.31 11.19 -4.46
N VAL A 58 13.37 11.67 -5.71
CA VAL A 58 12.16 11.99 -6.49
C VAL A 58 11.29 10.75 -6.66
N TYR A 59 11.90 9.61 -6.98
CA TYR A 59 11.19 8.34 -7.06
C TYR A 59 10.49 8.00 -5.73
N ALA A 60 11.17 8.19 -4.60
CA ALA A 60 10.58 7.95 -3.27
C ALA A 60 9.31 8.78 -3.03
N GLU A 61 9.37 10.08 -3.32
CA GLU A 61 8.23 10.99 -3.17
C GLU A 61 7.06 10.64 -4.09
N VAL A 62 7.33 10.28 -5.34
CA VAL A 62 6.29 9.89 -6.29
C VAL A 62 5.56 8.63 -5.84
N VAL A 63 6.30 7.61 -5.40
CA VAL A 63 5.72 6.36 -4.91
C VAL A 63 4.92 6.58 -3.63
N ALA A 64 5.45 7.36 -2.68
CA ALA A 64 4.74 7.75 -1.46
C ALA A 64 3.46 8.54 -1.77
N GLY A 65 3.54 9.49 -2.71
CA GLY A 65 2.39 10.28 -3.18
C GLY A 65 1.30 9.41 -3.81
N PHE A 66 1.65 8.50 -4.72
CA PHE A 66 0.68 7.57 -5.30
C PHE A 66 0.03 6.67 -4.25
N ALA A 67 0.79 6.17 -3.28
CA ALA A 67 0.25 5.38 -2.18
C ALA A 67 -0.73 6.19 -1.33
N ALA A 68 -0.36 7.41 -0.93
CA ALA A 68 -1.19 8.28 -0.10
C ALA A 68 -2.49 8.68 -0.82
N VAL A 69 -2.39 9.13 -2.08
CA VAL A 69 -3.55 9.48 -2.91
C VAL A 69 -4.46 8.29 -3.11
N THR A 70 -3.90 7.10 -3.36
CA THR A 70 -4.69 5.87 -3.52
C THR A 70 -5.52 5.58 -2.27
N VAL A 71 -4.92 5.67 -1.07
CA VAL A 71 -5.67 5.46 0.17
C VAL A 71 -6.77 6.50 0.36
N LEU A 72 -6.50 7.77 0.07
CA LEU A 72 -7.51 8.84 0.16
C LEU A 72 -8.67 8.61 -0.82
N VAL A 73 -8.37 8.22 -2.06
CA VAL A 73 -9.39 7.89 -3.07
C VAL A 73 -10.26 6.73 -2.59
N TYR A 74 -9.65 5.67 -2.03
CA TYR A 74 -10.41 4.55 -1.47
C TYR A 74 -11.26 4.95 -0.26
N ALA A 75 -10.76 5.84 0.59
CA ALA A 75 -11.50 6.34 1.74
C ALA A 75 -12.71 7.19 1.31
N ALA A 76 -12.52 8.10 0.34
CA ALA A 76 -13.56 9.01 -0.13
C ALA A 76 -14.68 8.30 -0.90
N THR A 77 -14.35 7.28 -1.67
CA THR A 77 -15.30 6.62 -2.57
C THR A 77 -16.13 5.53 -1.88
N TYR A 78 -15.70 5.03 -0.71
CA TYR A 78 -16.31 3.99 0.13
C TYR A 78 -16.57 2.62 -0.55
N THR A 79 -16.62 2.59 -1.89
CA THR A 79 -17.11 1.52 -2.76
C THR A 79 -16.10 1.12 -3.84
N MET A 80 -14.96 1.81 -3.97
CA MET A 80 -13.98 1.45 -5.03
C MET A 80 -13.44 0.03 -4.88
N SER A 81 -13.51 -0.54 -3.67
CA SER A 81 -13.25 -1.95 -3.34
C SER A 81 -14.05 -2.99 -4.18
N PHE A 82 -14.97 -2.55 -5.05
CA PHE A 82 -15.77 -3.39 -5.93
C PHE A 82 -15.36 -3.35 -7.41
N HIS A 83 -14.43 -2.47 -7.82
CA HIS A 83 -13.98 -2.44 -9.21
C HIS A 83 -13.04 -3.61 -9.52
N PRO A 84 -13.32 -4.42 -10.58
CA PRO A 84 -12.59 -5.65 -10.88
C PRO A 84 -11.10 -5.45 -11.19
N PHE A 85 -10.66 -4.24 -11.53
CA PHE A 85 -9.28 -3.94 -11.91
C PHE A 85 -8.42 -3.37 -10.77
N LEU A 86 -8.99 -3.14 -9.58
CA LEU A 86 -8.22 -2.58 -8.46
C LEU A 86 -7.08 -3.48 -7.99
N PHE A 87 -7.21 -4.80 -8.12
CA PHE A 87 -6.12 -5.70 -7.73
C PHE A 87 -4.85 -5.43 -8.54
N ALA A 88 -4.97 -5.06 -9.83
CA ALA A 88 -3.83 -4.73 -10.67
C ALA A 88 -3.13 -3.45 -10.19
N TRP A 89 -3.91 -2.44 -9.75
CA TRP A 89 -3.35 -1.22 -9.18
C TRP A 89 -2.61 -1.47 -7.85
N GLU A 90 -3.15 -2.33 -6.98
CA GLU A 90 -2.43 -2.74 -5.76
C GLU A 90 -1.09 -3.41 -6.08
N TRP A 91 -1.05 -4.25 -7.13
CA TRP A 91 0.19 -4.88 -7.58
C TRP A 91 1.18 -3.87 -8.15
N ILE A 92 0.71 -2.85 -8.89
CA ILE A 92 1.57 -1.76 -9.36
C ILE A 92 2.22 -1.06 -8.16
N LEU A 93 1.43 -0.68 -7.15
CA LEU A 93 1.98 -0.05 -5.95
C LEU A 93 2.95 -0.97 -5.20
N PHE A 94 2.62 -2.25 -5.05
CA PHE A 94 3.54 -3.23 -4.46
C PHE A 94 4.88 -3.29 -5.22
N ILE A 95 4.86 -3.34 -6.55
CA ILE A 95 6.08 -3.38 -7.37
C ILE A 95 6.89 -2.09 -7.21
N LEU A 96 6.23 -0.93 -7.19
CA LEU A 96 6.88 0.36 -6.98
C LEU A 96 7.56 0.42 -5.60
N TRP A 97 6.88 -0.02 -4.54
CA TRP A 97 7.45 -0.15 -3.19
C TRP A 97 8.59 -1.18 -3.13
N THR A 98 8.49 -2.27 -3.89
CA THR A 98 9.56 -3.27 -3.99
C THR A 98 10.82 -2.69 -4.62
N ALA A 99 10.68 -1.93 -5.69
CA ALA A 99 11.81 -1.23 -6.30
C ALA A 99 12.38 -0.15 -5.38
N LEU A 100 11.55 0.59 -4.65
CA LEU A 100 11.96 1.58 -3.66
C LEU A 100 12.78 0.95 -2.53
N PHE A 101 12.23 -0.10 -1.92
CA PHE A 101 12.91 -0.89 -0.88
C PHE A 101 14.20 -1.52 -1.43
N GLY A 102 14.18 -2.06 -2.65
CA GLY A 102 15.37 -2.64 -3.28
C GLY A 102 16.49 -1.61 -3.48
N LEU A 103 16.14 -0.41 -3.97
CA LEU A 103 17.06 0.69 -4.19
C LEU A 103 17.72 1.15 -2.88
N PHE A 104 16.92 1.52 -1.89
CA PHE A 104 17.45 2.04 -0.62
C PHE A 104 17.99 0.93 0.28
N GLY A 105 17.44 -0.28 0.21
CA GLY A 105 17.93 -1.44 0.92
C GLY A 105 19.34 -1.84 0.47
N ASN A 106 19.62 -1.76 -0.83
CA ASN A 106 20.97 -2.01 -1.35
C ASN A 106 22.00 -1.01 -0.81
N ILE A 107 21.60 0.26 -0.65
CA ILE A 107 22.47 1.35 -0.19
C ILE A 107 22.68 1.29 1.33
N TYR A 108 21.61 1.16 2.11
CA TYR A 108 21.65 1.45 3.55
C TYR A 108 21.62 0.23 4.47
N ILE A 109 21.18 -0.96 4.03
CA ILE A 109 21.16 -2.15 4.91
C ILE A 109 22.58 -2.55 5.31
N LYS A 110 23.49 -2.54 4.33
CA LYS A 110 24.90 -2.91 4.51
C LYS A 110 25.76 -1.76 5.04
N ALA A 111 25.23 -0.53 5.06
CA ALA A 111 25.94 0.61 5.60
C ALA A 111 26.13 0.44 7.12
N ASP A 112 27.34 0.72 7.60
CA ASP A 112 27.66 0.74 9.02
C ASP A 112 28.00 2.20 9.44
N PRO A 113 26.97 3.02 9.67
CA PRO A 113 27.17 4.43 9.96
C PRO A 113 27.73 4.66 11.35
N THR A 114 28.72 5.54 11.47
CA THR A 114 29.23 5.98 12.77
C THR A 114 28.15 6.76 13.54
N PRO A 115 28.24 6.86 14.89
CA PRO A 115 27.23 7.55 15.69
C PRO A 115 26.94 9.00 15.27
N GLU A 116 27.95 9.67 14.70
CA GLU A 116 27.91 11.07 14.22
C GLU A 116 27.13 11.22 12.90
N GLN A 117 26.97 10.13 12.12
CA GLN A 117 26.29 10.13 10.82
C GLN A 117 24.77 9.97 10.98
N HIS A 118 24.12 10.93 11.65
CA HIS A 118 22.69 10.89 11.95
C HIS A 118 21.79 10.69 10.71
N GLY A 119 22.14 11.27 9.56
CA GLY A 119 21.39 11.10 8.31
C GLY A 119 21.39 9.65 7.78
N GLN A 120 22.54 8.98 7.83
CA GLN A 120 22.67 7.58 7.41
C GLN A 120 21.90 6.63 8.34
N ARG A 121 21.94 6.88 9.66
CA ARG A 121 21.15 6.12 10.63
C ARG A 121 19.64 6.26 10.39
N ARG A 122 19.18 7.49 10.12
CA ARG A 122 17.79 7.76 9.74
C ARG A 122 17.39 6.99 8.48
N MET A 123 18.24 7.02 7.46
CA MET A 123 17.97 6.29 6.20
C MET A 123 17.96 4.78 6.38
N LYS A 124 18.81 4.23 7.24
CA LYS A 124 18.77 2.81 7.61
C LYS A 124 17.45 2.43 8.29
N SER A 125 16.89 3.31 9.13
CA SER A 125 15.55 3.13 9.69
C SER A 125 14.45 3.28 8.63
N ALA A 126 14.58 4.23 7.69
CA ALA A 126 13.62 4.46 6.61
C ALA A 126 13.42 3.20 5.75
N VAL A 127 14.49 2.47 5.44
CA VAL A 127 14.41 1.21 4.69
C VAL A 127 13.48 0.18 5.34
N TRP A 128 13.44 0.11 6.67
CA TRP A 128 12.52 -0.79 7.36
C TRP A 128 11.07 -0.31 7.27
N VAL A 129 10.85 1.00 7.24
CA VAL A 129 9.51 1.59 6.98
C VAL A 129 9.05 1.22 5.57
N ASP A 130 9.94 1.32 4.57
CA ASP A 130 9.65 0.91 3.19
C ASP A 130 9.26 -0.57 3.12
N LEU A 131 10.03 -1.44 3.79
CA LEU A 131 9.76 -2.87 3.83
C LEU A 131 8.38 -3.17 4.41
N VAL A 132 8.05 -2.57 5.55
CA VAL A 132 6.74 -2.80 6.19
C VAL A 132 5.63 -2.33 5.27
N ASN A 133 5.75 -1.13 4.67
CA ASN A 133 4.72 -0.62 3.79
C ASN A 133 4.57 -1.49 2.53
N MET A 134 5.67 -1.91 1.93
CA MET A 134 5.71 -2.86 0.80
C MET A 134 4.94 -4.14 1.14
N LEU A 135 5.17 -4.72 2.32
CA LEU A 135 4.47 -5.94 2.76
C LEU A 135 2.96 -5.70 2.98
N LEU A 136 2.57 -4.53 3.48
CA LEU A 136 1.14 -4.18 3.58
C LEU A 136 0.48 -4.14 2.20
N TRP A 137 1.14 -3.52 1.20
CA TRP A 137 0.65 -3.52 -0.18
C TRP A 137 0.58 -4.93 -0.79
N LEU A 138 1.52 -5.82 -0.46
CA LEU A 138 1.47 -7.22 -0.87
C LEU A 138 0.24 -7.94 -0.30
N ILE A 139 -0.06 -7.73 0.98
CA ILE A 139 -1.21 -8.33 1.66
C ILE A 139 -2.51 -7.86 0.99
N THR A 140 -2.65 -6.56 0.74
CA THR A 140 -3.87 -6.02 0.13
C THR A 140 -4.02 -6.42 -1.34
N ALA A 141 -2.93 -6.43 -2.11
CA ALA A 141 -2.91 -6.92 -3.50
C ALA A 141 -3.33 -8.39 -3.59
N SER A 142 -2.75 -9.24 -2.73
CA SER A 142 -3.07 -10.67 -2.65
C SER A 142 -4.53 -10.89 -2.28
N TRP A 143 -5.03 -10.16 -1.28
CA TRP A 143 -6.43 -10.26 -0.85
C TRP A 143 -7.42 -9.88 -1.95
N LEU A 144 -7.20 -8.76 -2.66
CA LEU A 144 -8.05 -8.36 -3.78
C LEU A 144 -8.00 -9.35 -4.94
N THR A 145 -6.80 -9.88 -5.25
CA THR A 145 -6.60 -10.90 -6.28
C THR A 145 -7.42 -12.16 -5.97
N LEU A 146 -7.28 -12.70 -4.74
CA LEU A 146 -8.05 -13.86 -4.30
C LEU A 146 -9.56 -13.62 -4.35
N ARG A 147 -10.00 -12.41 -3.97
CA ARG A 147 -11.42 -12.03 -4.02
C ARG A 147 -11.95 -11.95 -5.46
N PHE A 148 -11.19 -11.38 -6.38
CA PHE A 148 -11.56 -11.28 -7.80
C PHE A 148 -11.77 -12.68 -8.41
N PHE A 149 -10.82 -13.59 -8.24
CA PHE A 149 -10.94 -14.96 -8.75
C PHE A 149 -12.10 -15.73 -8.08
N ARG A 150 -12.31 -15.57 -6.77
CA ARG A 150 -13.44 -16.20 -6.07
C ARG A 150 -14.80 -15.69 -6.55
N ARG A 151 -14.91 -14.40 -6.90
CA ARG A 151 -16.16 -13.82 -7.43
C ARG A 151 -16.47 -14.37 -8.82
N ASN A 152 -15.49 -14.37 -9.73
CA ASN A 152 -15.69 -14.83 -11.11
C ASN A 152 -16.00 -16.33 -11.18
N ARG A 153 -15.51 -17.14 -10.23
CA ARG A 153 -15.88 -18.57 -10.12
C ARG A 153 -17.36 -18.79 -9.82
N LYS A 154 -18.02 -17.88 -9.10
CA LYS A 154 -19.44 -18.01 -8.74
C LYS A 154 -20.38 -17.63 -9.89
N THR A 155 -19.96 -16.74 -10.78
CA THR A 155 -20.79 -16.25 -11.90
C THR A 155 -20.76 -17.14 -13.14
N LEU A 156 -19.88 -18.15 -13.18
CA LEU A 156 -19.76 -19.09 -14.30
C LEU A 156 -20.84 -20.18 -14.32
N HIS A 157 -21.57 -20.39 -13.21
CA HIS A 157 -22.53 -21.51 -13.07
C HIS A 157 -24.01 -21.11 -13.15
N THR A 158 -24.34 -19.83 -13.30
CA THR A 158 -25.73 -19.33 -13.37
C THR A 158 -26.26 -19.07 -14.79
N GLY A 159 -25.47 -19.34 -15.84
CA GLY A 159 -25.86 -19.11 -17.24
C GLY A 159 -26.39 -20.34 -18.00
N ARG A 160 -26.80 -21.42 -17.32
CA ARG A 160 -27.21 -22.69 -17.96
C ARG A 160 -28.58 -23.23 -17.54
N ALA A 161 -29.41 -22.43 -16.90
CA ALA A 161 -30.80 -22.80 -16.59
C ALA A 161 -31.73 -21.83 -17.32
N ASP A 162 -31.94 -22.09 -18.61
CA ASP A 162 -33.10 -21.65 -19.41
C ASP A 162 -33.05 -22.41 -20.75
N ILE A 163 -33.62 -23.62 -20.77
CA ILE A 163 -34.18 -24.30 -21.96
C ILE A 163 -35.41 -25.08 -21.49
#